data_AF-A0A9W7NF45-F1
#
_entry.id   AF-A0A9W7NF45-F1
#
_cell.length_a   1.000
_cell.length_b   1.000
_cell.length_c   1.000
_cell.angle_alpha   90.00
_cell.angle_beta   90.00
_cell.angle_gamma   90.00
#
_symmetry.space_group_name_H-M   'P 1'
#
loop_
_entity.id
_entity.type
_entity.pdbx_description
1 polymer ?
#
loop_
_entity_poly.entity_id
_entity_poly.type
_entity_poly.pdbx_seq_one_letter_code
_entity_poly.pdbx_strand_id
1 'polypeptide(L)'
;MDTEPDMKQAPSSYCGLLSRAWKELGYPYERRPVLIGIDGRPGAGKSSLASWLAWQLGAPAIHLDLFLVPDRVPPEWRLDDLSRAVQGRLRGFAREERRGRPLVVEGILLLDVLEAIGLEPDLLVHVVKEGHDTDGAALGPALADYRHRRAPSERADVTVVWSDEPLSPA
;
A
#
# COMPACT_ATOMS: atom_id res chain seq x y z
N MET A 1 -32.93 7.90 20.44
CA MET A 1 -32.63 6.98 19.32
C MET A 1 -31.13 6.81 19.36
N ASP A 2 -30.68 5.73 19.99
CA ASP A 2 -29.29 5.31 19.94
C ASP A 2 -29.09 4.69 18.57
N THR A 3 -28.65 5.48 17.59
CA THR A 3 -28.11 4.92 16.35
C THR A 3 -26.82 4.23 16.73
N GLU A 4 -26.83 2.90 16.75
CA GLU A 4 -25.59 2.12 16.78
C GLU A 4 -24.65 2.70 15.72
N PRO A 5 -23.37 2.94 16.05
CA PRO A 5 -22.44 3.46 15.08
C PRO A 5 -22.37 2.50 13.90
N ASP A 6 -22.62 3.02 12.70
CA ASP A 6 -22.49 2.25 11.46
C ASP A 6 -21.04 1.75 11.36
N MET A 7 -20.85 0.46 11.64
CA MET A 7 -19.53 -0.15 11.64
C MET A 7 -19.05 -0.23 10.20
N LYS A 8 -17.98 0.53 9.89
CA LYS A 8 -17.33 0.43 8.57
C LYS A 8 -16.87 -1.00 8.31
N GLN A 9 -17.58 -1.71 7.44
CA GLN A 9 -17.19 -3.02 6.96
C GLN A 9 -16.15 -2.89 5.84
N ALA A 10 -15.25 -3.87 5.74
CA ALA A 10 -14.29 -3.91 4.64
C ALA A 10 -15.04 -4.14 3.31
N PRO A 11 -14.77 -3.35 2.25
CA PRO A 11 -15.35 -3.58 0.93
C PRO A 11 -15.10 -5.01 0.42
N SER A 12 -15.99 -5.56 -0.39
CA SER A 12 -15.85 -6.92 -0.93
C SER A 12 -14.57 -7.10 -1.77
N SER A 13 -14.09 -6.02 -2.39
CA SER A 13 -12.80 -5.96 -3.10
C SER A 13 -11.60 -6.31 -2.21
N TYR A 14 -11.71 -6.11 -0.89
CA TYR A 14 -10.66 -6.46 0.07
C TYR A 14 -10.50 -7.98 0.22
N CYS A 15 -11.59 -8.75 0.11
CA CYS A 15 -11.54 -10.22 0.20
C CYS A 15 -10.77 -10.84 -0.96
N GLY A 16 -10.92 -10.28 -2.17
CA GLY A 16 -10.16 -10.69 -3.34
C GLY A 16 -8.67 -10.42 -3.17
N LEU A 17 -8.32 -9.23 -2.66
CA LEU A 17 -6.94 -8.88 -2.32
C LEU A 17 -6.36 -9.83 -1.25
N LEU A 18 -7.09 -10.06 -0.16
CA LEU A 18 -6.62 -10.92 0.93
C LEU A 18 -6.34 -12.35 0.44
N SER A 19 -7.23 -12.89 -0.38
CA SER A 19 -7.05 -14.21 -0.99
C SER A 19 -5.79 -14.27 -1.86
N ARG A 20 -5.55 -13.23 -2.67
CA ARG A 20 -4.34 -13.11 -3.49
C ARG A 20 -3.08 -13.01 -2.62
N ALA A 21 -3.11 -12.16 -1.59
CA ALA A 21 -2.00 -12.00 -0.65
C ALA A 21 -1.67 -13.32 0.05
N TRP A 22 -2.66 -14.04 0.59
CA TRP A 22 -2.42 -15.37 1.19
C TRP A 22 -1.78 -16.36 0.24
N LYS A 23 -2.18 -16.37 -1.04
CA LYS A 23 -1.54 -17.18 -2.07
C LYS A 23 -0.08 -16.78 -2.29
N GLU A 24 0.22 -15.49 -2.38
CA GLU A 24 1.60 -15.01 -2.50
C GLU A 24 2.45 -15.35 -1.26
N LEU A 25 1.85 -15.34 -0.08
CA LEU A 25 2.51 -15.77 1.16
C LEU A 25 2.74 -17.29 1.22
N GLY A 26 2.03 -18.09 0.43
CA GLY A 26 2.05 -19.56 0.48
C GLY A 26 1.21 -20.17 1.62
N TYR A 27 0.25 -19.40 2.16
CA TYR A 27 -0.64 -19.86 3.22
C TYR A 27 -1.54 -21.03 2.75
N PRO A 28 -1.90 -22.01 3.61
CA PRO A 28 -1.58 -22.13 5.04
C PRO A 28 -0.24 -22.79 5.37
N TYR A 29 0.50 -23.26 4.38
CA TYR A 29 1.67 -24.12 4.60
C TYR A 29 2.97 -23.31 4.80
N GLU A 30 3.07 -22.15 4.16
CA GLU A 30 4.21 -21.26 4.22
C GLU A 30 3.79 -19.84 4.61
N ARG A 31 4.78 -19.01 4.93
CA ARG A 31 4.58 -17.59 5.24
C ARG A 31 5.74 -16.75 4.72
N ARG A 32 5.88 -16.74 3.39
CA ARG A 32 7.00 -16.12 2.66
C ARG A 32 7.13 -14.62 2.95
N PRO A 33 8.34 -14.06 2.95
CA PRO A 33 8.61 -12.63 3.21
C PRO A 33 8.25 -11.74 2.00
N VAL A 34 6.96 -11.70 1.68
CA VAL A 34 6.39 -10.92 0.58
C VAL A 34 6.31 -9.44 0.97
N LEU A 35 6.86 -8.57 0.14
CA LEU A 35 6.68 -7.13 0.20
C LEU A 35 5.45 -6.74 -0.61
N ILE A 36 4.40 -6.31 0.09
CA ILE A 36 3.15 -5.85 -0.52
C ILE A 36 3.19 -4.33 -0.59
N GLY A 37 3.17 -3.79 -1.81
CA GLY A 37 3.11 -2.37 -2.06
C GLY A 37 1.67 -1.90 -2.27
N ILE A 38 1.26 -0.82 -1.60
CA ILE A 38 -0.06 -0.20 -1.78
C ILE A 38 0.10 1.24 -2.27
N ASP A 39 -0.22 1.45 -3.54
CA ASP A 39 -0.18 2.74 -4.24
C ASP A 39 -1.59 3.29 -4.46
N GLY A 40 -1.71 4.55 -4.87
CA GLY A 40 -2.96 5.26 -5.07
C GLY A 40 -2.81 6.74 -4.74
N ARG A 41 -3.78 7.54 -5.19
CA ARG A 41 -3.81 8.99 -4.95
C ARG A 41 -3.89 9.34 -3.45
N PRO A 42 -3.48 10.55 -3.04
CA PRO A 42 -3.82 11.08 -1.72
C PRO A 42 -5.32 10.94 -1.45
N GLY A 43 -5.70 10.53 -0.24
CA GLY A 43 -7.11 10.36 0.14
C GLY A 43 -7.83 9.15 -0.47
N ALA A 44 -7.17 8.31 -1.27
CA ALA A 44 -7.80 7.14 -1.89
C ALA A 44 -8.15 5.99 -0.92
N GLY A 45 -7.80 6.08 0.37
CA GLY A 45 -8.05 5.04 1.36
C GLY A 45 -6.91 4.02 1.56
N LYS A 46 -5.72 4.30 1.00
CA LYS A 46 -4.52 3.44 1.11
C LYS A 46 -4.18 3.05 2.54
N SER A 47 -4.06 4.02 3.45
CA SER A 47 -3.65 3.76 4.83
C SER A 47 -4.66 2.89 5.58
N SER A 48 -5.97 3.05 5.30
CA SER A 48 -7.03 2.20 5.82
C SER A 48 -6.92 0.77 5.27
N LEU A 49 -6.72 0.62 3.96
CA LEU A 49 -6.49 -0.68 3.33
C LEU A 49 -5.24 -1.38 3.87
N ALA A 50 -4.13 -0.65 3.98
CA ALA A 50 -2.86 -1.15 4.48
C ALA A 50 -2.98 -1.66 5.91
N SER A 51 -3.64 -0.88 6.79
CA SER A 51 -3.86 -1.26 8.19
C SER A 51 -4.73 -2.51 8.29
N TRP A 52 -5.82 -2.56 7.53
CA TRP A 52 -6.69 -3.74 7.48
C TRP A 52 -5.95 -4.98 6.98
N LEU A 53 -5.22 -4.87 5.85
CA LEU A 53 -4.51 -6.00 5.26
C LEU A 53 -3.38 -6.48 6.18
N ALA A 54 -2.62 -5.56 6.76
CA ALA A 54 -1.57 -5.88 7.73
C ALA A 54 -2.12 -6.65 8.93
N TRP A 55 -3.27 -6.23 9.46
CA TRP A 55 -3.97 -6.94 10.53
C TRP A 55 -4.37 -8.37 10.12
N GLN A 56 -5.02 -8.54 8.96
CA GLN A 56 -5.42 -9.86 8.44
C GLN A 56 -4.22 -10.80 8.23
N LEU A 57 -3.11 -10.24 7.74
CA LEU A 57 -1.90 -10.99 7.46
C LEU A 57 -0.99 -11.18 8.68
N GLY A 58 -1.34 -10.63 9.85
CA GLY A 58 -0.45 -10.62 11.02
C GLY A 58 0.94 -10.06 10.69
N ALA A 59 0.98 -9.04 9.85
CA ALA A 59 2.16 -8.41 9.28
C ALA A 59 2.23 -6.93 9.69
N PRO A 60 3.42 -6.31 9.75
CA PRO A 60 3.52 -4.87 9.92
C PRO A 60 3.13 -4.10 8.65
N ALA A 61 2.65 -2.87 8.85
CA ALA A 61 2.54 -1.84 7.82
C ALA A 61 3.58 -0.74 8.05
N ILE A 62 4.18 -0.24 6.96
CA ILE A 62 5.01 0.97 6.93
C ILE A 62 4.28 2.01 6.08
N HIS A 63 4.06 3.18 6.67
CA HIS A 63 3.44 4.32 6.01
C HIS A 63 4.53 5.29 5.58
N LEU A 64 4.68 5.50 4.26
CA LEU A 64 5.73 6.36 3.72
C LEU A 64 5.66 7.80 4.25
N ASP A 65 4.45 8.26 4.61
CA ASP A 65 4.21 9.59 5.18
C ASP A 65 5.02 9.84 6.46
N LEU A 66 5.34 8.79 7.24
CA LEU A 66 6.17 8.90 8.44
C LEU A 66 7.64 9.23 8.15
N PHE A 67 8.07 9.03 6.90
CA PHE A 67 9.44 9.25 6.47
C PHE A 67 9.59 10.52 5.63
N LEU A 68 8.52 11.29 5.43
CA LEU A 68 8.59 12.55 4.69
C LEU A 68 9.57 13.53 5.34
N VAL A 69 10.31 14.23 4.49
CA VAL A 69 11.09 15.40 4.88
C VAL A 69 10.13 16.59 4.89
N PRO A 70 9.97 17.30 6.02
CA PRO A 70 9.06 18.45 6.11
C PRO A 70 9.39 19.53 5.07
N ASP A 71 8.34 20.22 4.60
CA ASP A 71 8.42 21.40 3.73
C ASP A 71 9.12 21.20 2.37
N ARG A 72 9.16 19.94 1.87
CA ARG A 72 9.69 19.62 0.54
C ARG A 72 8.59 19.47 -0.51
N VAL A 73 8.78 20.15 -1.64
CA VAL A 73 7.93 20.06 -2.83
C VAL A 73 8.83 19.98 -4.08
N PRO A 74 8.84 18.85 -4.83
CA PRO A 74 8.06 17.64 -4.60
C PRO A 74 8.45 16.94 -3.27
N PRO A 75 7.60 16.02 -2.76
CA PRO A 75 7.90 15.29 -1.53
C PRO A 75 9.23 14.55 -1.64
N GLU A 76 9.99 14.58 -0.55
CA GLU A 76 11.21 13.81 -0.37
C GLU A 76 11.06 12.93 0.88
N TRP A 77 11.78 11.81 0.90
CA TRP A 77 11.76 10.85 2.00
C TRP A 77 13.13 10.69 2.64
N ARG A 78 13.16 10.44 3.94
CA ARG A 78 14.34 10.00 4.69
C ARG A 78 14.68 8.56 4.32
N LEU A 79 15.26 8.37 3.14
CA LEU A 79 15.49 7.05 2.54
C LEU A 79 16.34 6.13 3.42
N ASP A 80 17.33 6.67 4.13
CA ASP A 80 18.14 5.87 5.07
C ASP A 80 17.33 5.29 6.22
N ASP A 81 16.42 6.09 6.81
CA ASP A 81 15.55 5.65 7.90
C ASP A 81 14.53 4.63 7.40
N LEU A 82 13.95 4.87 6.22
CA LEU A 82 13.01 3.95 5.57
C LEU A 82 13.69 2.61 5.24
N SER A 83 14.88 2.66 4.64
CA SER A 83 15.68 1.50 4.30
C SER A 83 15.95 0.63 5.53
N ARG A 84 16.39 1.23 6.64
CA ARG A 84 16.59 0.51 7.92
C ARG A 84 15.30 -0.11 8.45
N ALA A 85 14.18 0.63 8.39
CA ALA A 85 12.88 0.13 8.85
C ALA A 85 12.41 -1.09 8.03
N VAL A 86 12.58 -1.05 6.71
CA VAL A 86 12.22 -2.14 5.80
C VAL A 86 13.15 -3.34 5.99
N GLN A 87 14.47 -3.13 6.01
CA GLN A 87 15.48 -4.18 6.23
C GLN A 87 15.26 -4.92 7.54
N GLY A 88 14.95 -4.20 8.63
CA GLY A 88 14.70 -4.80 9.94
C GLY A 88 13.53 -5.80 9.93
N ARG A 89 12.62 -5.70 8.96
CA ARG A 89 11.44 -6.56 8.81
C ARG A 89 11.62 -7.66 7.77
N LEU A 90 12.11 -7.32 6.57
CA LEU A 90 12.30 -8.28 5.48
C LEU A 90 13.56 -9.14 5.65
N ARG A 91 14.59 -8.63 6.34
CA ARG A 91 15.89 -9.29 6.58
C ARG A 91 16.53 -9.78 5.26
N GLY A 92 16.76 -8.83 4.35
CA GLY A 92 17.24 -9.06 2.99
C GLY A 92 16.51 -8.14 2.01
N PHE A 93 17.14 -7.77 0.90
CA PHE A 93 16.51 -6.94 -0.13
C PHE A 93 16.07 -7.75 -1.33
N ALA A 94 16.93 -8.65 -1.81
CA ALA A 94 16.59 -9.60 -2.86
C ALA A 94 15.57 -10.63 -2.35
N ARG A 95 14.58 -10.96 -3.18
CA ARG A 95 13.44 -11.80 -2.80
C ARG A 95 13.88 -13.15 -2.23
N GLU A 96 14.86 -13.77 -2.86
CA GLU A 96 15.47 -15.06 -2.51
C GLU A 96 16.30 -15.03 -1.22
N GLU A 97 16.83 -13.86 -0.85
CA GLU A 97 17.64 -13.67 0.36
C GLU A 97 16.78 -13.40 1.59
N ARG A 98 15.57 -12.88 1.41
CA ARG A 98 14.70 -12.51 2.53
C ARG A 98 14.42 -13.70 3.44
N ARG A 99 14.53 -13.47 4.75
CA ARG A 99 14.22 -14.44 5.82
C ARG A 99 13.23 -13.87 6.84
N GLY A 100 12.66 -12.71 6.55
CA GLY A 100 11.76 -11.97 7.42
C GLY A 100 10.31 -12.47 7.39
N ARG A 101 9.41 -11.57 7.79
CA ARG A 101 7.96 -11.76 7.68
C ARG A 101 7.41 -10.91 6.52
N PRO A 102 6.21 -11.20 6.01
CA PRO A 102 5.53 -10.31 5.08
C PRO A 102 5.49 -8.88 5.60
N LEU A 103 5.55 -7.90 4.70
CA LEU A 103 5.56 -6.49 5.03
C LEU A 103 4.63 -5.75 4.07
N VAL A 104 3.79 -4.89 4.61
CA VAL A 104 2.98 -3.95 3.82
C VAL A 104 3.68 -2.59 3.83
N VAL A 105 3.83 -1.96 2.66
CA VAL A 105 4.32 -0.58 2.52
C VAL A 105 3.30 0.20 1.70
N GLU A 106 2.90 1.37 2.19
CA GLU A 106 1.90 2.21 1.51
C GLU A 106 2.36 3.66 1.42
N GLY A 107 2.02 4.31 0.30
CA GLY A 107 2.21 5.75 0.13
C GLY A 107 2.00 6.21 -1.31
N ILE A 108 2.14 7.50 -1.54
CA ILE A 108 2.25 8.07 -2.89
C ILE A 108 3.66 7.90 -3.43
N LEU A 109 3.82 7.92 -4.76
CA LEU A 109 5.12 7.73 -5.43
C LEU A 109 5.81 6.42 -5.00
N LEU A 110 5.03 5.43 -4.58
CA LEU A 110 5.52 4.21 -3.91
C LEU A 110 6.64 3.53 -4.69
N LEU A 111 6.46 3.37 -6.01
CA LEU A 111 7.42 2.66 -6.84
C LEU A 111 8.75 3.42 -6.98
N ASP A 112 8.72 4.77 -7.03
CA ASP A 112 9.94 5.57 -7.03
C ASP A 112 10.66 5.45 -5.68
N VAL A 113 9.92 5.47 -4.57
CA VAL A 113 10.49 5.37 -3.22
C VAL A 113 11.07 3.98 -2.95
N LEU A 114 10.39 2.91 -3.36
CA LEU A 114 10.90 1.54 -3.23
C LEU A 114 12.14 1.32 -4.10
N GLU A 115 12.14 1.79 -5.35
CA GLU A 115 13.31 1.69 -6.22
C GLU A 115 14.52 2.43 -5.63
N ALA A 116 14.30 3.61 -5.04
CA ALA A 116 15.36 4.39 -4.42
C ALA A 116 16.05 3.69 -3.23
N ILE A 117 15.40 2.69 -2.62
CA ILE A 117 15.99 1.82 -1.58
C ILE A 117 16.33 0.42 -2.10
N GLY A 118 16.34 0.21 -3.42
CA GLY A 118 16.73 -1.05 -4.06
C GLY A 118 15.69 -2.16 -3.93
N LEU A 119 14.40 -1.81 -3.87
CA LEU A 119 13.30 -2.74 -3.68
C LEU A 119 12.23 -2.61 -4.76
N GLU A 120 11.58 -3.73 -5.02
CA GLU A 120 10.34 -3.81 -5.79
C GLU A 120 9.30 -4.59 -5.00
N PRO A 121 8.01 -4.23 -5.09
CA PRO A 121 6.95 -5.00 -4.46
C PRO A 121 6.80 -6.36 -5.14
N ASP A 122 6.60 -7.41 -4.34
CA ASP A 122 6.22 -8.74 -4.83
C ASP A 122 4.74 -8.81 -5.23
N LEU A 123 3.92 -7.95 -4.61
CA LEU A 123 2.51 -7.77 -4.90
C LEU A 123 2.21 -6.27 -4.88
N LEU A 124 1.82 -5.71 -6.03
CA LEU A 124 1.43 -4.31 -6.14
C LEU A 124 -0.09 -4.17 -6.13
N VAL A 125 -0.58 -3.36 -5.21
CA VAL A 125 -2.00 -3.00 -5.08
C VAL A 125 -2.15 -1.54 -5.45
N HIS A 126 -3.11 -1.23 -6.34
CA HIS A 126 -3.49 0.14 -6.63
C HIS A 126 -4.87 0.45 -6.06
N VAL A 127 -4.97 1.51 -5.27
CA VAL A 127 -6.22 1.94 -4.64
C VAL A 127 -6.80 3.13 -5.39
N VAL A 128 -8.06 3.00 -5.77
CA VAL A 128 -8.84 4.01 -6.47
C VAL A 128 -10.03 4.38 -5.61
N LYS A 129 -10.36 5.66 -5.49
CA LYS A 129 -11.58 6.11 -4.81
C LYS A 129 -12.58 6.59 -5.83
N GLU A 130 -13.81 6.08 -5.78
CA GLU A 130 -14.88 6.53 -6.68
C GLU A 130 -15.14 8.03 -6.53
N GLY A 131 -15.29 8.72 -7.66
CA GLY A 131 -15.60 10.15 -7.70
C GLY A 131 -14.49 11.09 -7.20
N HIS A 132 -13.30 10.59 -6.88
CA HIS A 132 -12.20 11.42 -6.37
C HIS A 132 -11.00 11.43 -7.34
N ASP A 133 -10.99 12.41 -8.25
CA ASP A 133 -9.99 12.47 -9.33
C ASP A 133 -9.02 13.66 -9.25
N THR A 134 -8.94 14.33 -8.10
CA THR A 134 -8.04 15.48 -7.93
C THR A 134 -6.80 15.11 -7.12
N ASP A 135 -5.64 15.37 -7.72
CA ASP A 135 -4.40 15.54 -6.97
C ASP A 135 -4.39 16.97 -6.44
N GLY A 136 -4.21 17.18 -5.14
CA GLY A 136 -4.10 18.54 -4.60
C GLY A 136 -3.07 19.38 -5.37
N ALA A 137 -3.34 20.68 -5.53
CA ALA A 137 -2.64 21.55 -6.49
C ALA A 137 -1.10 21.52 -6.41
N ALA A 138 -0.53 21.35 -5.21
CA ALA A 138 0.92 21.31 -5.00
C ALA A 138 1.57 19.97 -5.46
N LEU A 139 0.85 18.85 -5.39
CA LEU A 139 1.35 17.52 -5.71
C LEU A 139 1.06 17.09 -7.16
N GLY A 140 0.13 17.78 -7.82
CA GLY A 140 -0.37 17.43 -9.16
C GLY A 140 0.72 17.14 -10.19
N PRO A 141 1.71 18.02 -10.41
CA PRO A 141 2.75 17.79 -11.41
C PRO A 141 3.61 16.55 -11.14
N ALA A 142 4.05 16.36 -9.88
CA ALA A 142 4.87 15.21 -9.50
C ALA A 142 4.09 13.89 -9.61
N LEU A 143 2.81 13.89 -9.20
CA LEU A 143 1.95 12.72 -9.33
C LEU A 143 1.62 12.40 -10.79
N ALA A 144 1.46 13.42 -11.64
CA ALA A 144 1.23 13.22 -13.07
C ALA A 144 2.45 12.62 -13.77
N ASP A 145 3.64 13.17 -13.53
CA ASP A 145 4.91 12.62 -14.04
C ASP A 145 5.12 11.17 -13.57
N TYR A 146 4.94 10.92 -12.27
CA TYR A 146 5.02 9.59 -11.69
C TYR A 146 4.10 8.59 -12.37
N ARG A 147 2.81 8.95 -12.53
CA ARG A 147 1.85 8.06 -13.20
C ARG A 147 2.24 7.79 -14.64
N HIS A 148 2.76 8.78 -15.35
CA HIS A 148 3.22 8.58 -16.73
C HIS A 148 4.42 7.63 -16.79
N ARG A 149 5.43 7.82 -15.93
CA ARG A 149 6.64 7.00 -15.93
C ARG A 149 6.44 5.59 -15.39
N ARG A 150 5.63 5.45 -14.33
CA ARG A 150 5.50 4.20 -13.57
C ARG A 150 4.21 3.46 -13.81
N ALA A 151 3.17 4.09 -14.36
CA ALA A 151 1.87 3.49 -14.65
C ALA A 151 1.37 2.53 -13.54
N PRO A 152 1.29 2.97 -12.26
CA PRO A 152 1.04 2.07 -11.13
C PRO A 152 -0.30 1.34 -11.24
N SER A 153 -1.32 1.96 -11.85
CA SER A 153 -2.63 1.34 -12.10
C SER A 153 -2.56 0.18 -13.10
N GLU A 154 -1.70 0.28 -14.11
CA GLU A 154 -1.54 -0.76 -15.15
C GLU A 154 -0.64 -1.89 -14.67
N ARG A 155 0.36 -1.57 -13.83
CA ARG A 155 1.27 -2.54 -13.23
C ARG A 155 0.69 -3.29 -12.04
N ALA A 156 -0.44 -2.83 -11.49
CA ALA A 156 -1.00 -3.42 -10.29
C ALA A 156 -1.48 -4.85 -10.52
N ASP A 157 -1.09 -5.76 -9.63
CA ASP A 157 -1.62 -7.11 -9.58
C ASP A 157 -3.09 -7.14 -9.15
N VAL A 158 -3.47 -6.15 -8.31
CA VAL A 158 -4.83 -5.99 -7.80
C VAL A 158 -5.19 -4.51 -7.76
N THR A 159 -6.33 -4.15 -8.34
CA THR A 159 -6.93 -2.84 -8.15
C THR A 159 -8.06 -2.93 -7.13
N VAL A 160 -8.02 -2.08 -6.11
CA VAL A 160 -9.06 -1.98 -5.08
C VAL A 160 -9.80 -0.67 -5.26
N VAL A 161 -11.09 -0.77 -5.54
CA VAL A 161 -11.99 0.37 -5.49
C VAL A 161 -12.42 0.57 -4.03
N TRP A 162 -12.09 1.73 -3.49
CA TRP A 162 -12.47 2.18 -2.17
C TRP A 162 -13.76 2.99 -2.26
N SER A 163 -14.77 2.59 -1.50
CA SER A 163 -16.03 3.29 -1.32
C SER A 163 -16.28 3.54 0.18
N ASP A 164 -17.01 4.61 0.48
CA ASP A 164 -17.54 4.88 1.82
C ASP A 164 -18.89 4.16 2.06
N GLU A 165 -19.42 3.46 1.05
CA GLU A 165 -20.71 2.76 1.16
C GLU A 165 -20.58 1.47 1.97
N PRO A 166 -21.45 1.25 2.98
CA PRO A 166 -21.50 -0.01 3.71
C PRO A 166 -21.87 -1.16 2.76
N LEU A 167 -21.33 -2.35 3.02
CA LEU A 167 -21.72 -3.56 2.29
C LEU A 167 -23.25 -3.72 2.37
N SER A 168 -23.93 -3.72 1.23
CA SER A 168 -25.33 -4.17 1.23
C SER A 168 -25.37 -5.62 1.71
N PRO A 169 -26.23 -5.94 2.68
CA PRO A 169 -26.40 -7.33 3.10
C PRO A 169 -26.90 -8.14 1.89
N ALA A 170 -26.24 -9.28 1.66
CA ALA A 170 -26.63 -10.28 0.67
C ALA A 170 -27.95 -10.97 1.05
#